data_AF-A0A919XN37-F1
#
_entry.id   AF-A0A919XN37-F1
#
_cell.length_a   1.000
_cell.length_b   1.000
_cell.length_c   1.000
_cell.angle_alpha   90.00
_cell.angle_beta   90.00
_cell.angle_gamma   90.00
#
_symmetry.space_group_name_H-M   'P 1'
#
loop_
_entity.id
_entity.type
_entity.pdbx_description
1 polymer ?
#
loop_
_entity_poly.entity_id
_entity_poly.type
_entity_poly.pdbx_seq_one_letter_code
_entity_poly.pdbx_strand_id
1 'polypeptide(L)'
;MEPYKNVYTAEEYKRLEDLKEAAIQQVELYRGQLDEALTDVMKHGKTIKKLEEEKAMLLQQIERTVDEQKVELPREVGLALESFKDDGHDVDQIIRLMLSALPNYGRLQAVRSYAANNGWEFVSALVNGYTIEPEPRDKVKQFIEKWYGDPGDVTDAELYELADGIIELLKSS
;
A
#
# COMPACT_ATOMS: atom_id res chain seq x y z
N MET A 1 77.42 36.77 -0.56
CA MET A 1 76.02 37.13 -0.80
C MET A 1 75.75 36.89 -2.26
N GLU A 2 75.14 35.77 -2.61
CA GLU A 2 74.65 35.58 -3.97
C GLU A 2 73.47 36.55 -4.17
N PRO A 3 73.49 37.40 -5.22
CA PRO A 3 72.38 38.30 -5.48
C PRO A 3 71.18 37.47 -5.90
N TYR A 4 70.02 37.76 -5.32
CA TYR A 4 68.74 37.10 -5.62
C TYR A 4 68.53 36.99 -7.15
N LYS A 5 68.80 35.81 -7.71
CA LYS A 5 68.43 35.43 -9.07
C LYS A 5 66.97 35.00 -9.02
N ASN A 6 66.06 35.96 -9.17
CA ASN A 6 64.70 35.77 -9.67
C ASN A 6 64.06 37.16 -9.76
N VAL A 7 64.54 37.98 -10.71
CA VAL A 7 63.85 39.21 -11.10
C VAL A 7 63.19 38.88 -12.42
N TYR A 8 61.87 38.69 -12.41
CA TYR A 8 61.10 38.45 -13.63
C TYR A 8 61.24 39.63 -14.59
N THR A 9 61.33 39.33 -15.87
CA THR A 9 61.26 40.33 -16.94
C THR A 9 59.86 40.96 -17.00
N ALA A 10 59.75 42.16 -17.59
CA ALA A 10 58.45 42.82 -17.75
C ALA A 10 57.44 41.97 -18.56
N GLU A 11 57.94 41.17 -19.51
CA GLU A 11 57.10 40.25 -20.29
C GLU A 11 56.59 39.07 -19.45
N GLU A 12 57.43 38.52 -18.56
CA GLU A 12 57.02 37.45 -17.64
C GLU A 12 56.00 37.96 -16.62
N TYR A 13 56.18 39.19 -16.10
CA TYR A 13 55.19 39.83 -15.24
C TYR A 13 53.84 39.99 -15.94
N LYS A 14 53.84 40.49 -17.18
CA LYS A 14 52.61 40.66 -17.96
C LYS A 14 51.90 39.32 -18.19
N ARG A 15 52.64 38.27 -18.56
CA ARG A 15 52.06 36.92 -18.73
C ARG A 15 51.45 36.37 -17.43
N LEU A 16 52.11 36.61 -16.29
CA LEU A 16 51.59 36.20 -14.98
C LEU A 16 50.31 36.97 -14.61
N GLU A 17 50.23 38.25 -14.95
CA GLU A 17 49.04 39.07 -14.73
C GLU A 17 47.87 38.60 -15.61
N ASP A 18 48.11 38.37 -16.90
CA ASP A 18 47.10 37.83 -17.83
C ASP A 18 46.60 36.44 -17.37
N LEU A 19 47.50 35.56 -16.91
CA LEU A 19 47.15 34.24 -16.37
C LEU A 19 46.33 34.34 -15.08
N LYS A 20 46.68 35.30 -14.21
CA LYS A 20 45.95 35.54 -12.96
C LYS A 20 44.53 36.04 -13.28
N GLU A 21 44.37 36.97 -14.21
CA GLU A 21 43.06 37.46 -14.63
C GLU A 21 42.21 36.36 -15.26
N ALA A 22 42.79 35.56 -16.16
CA ALA A 22 42.11 34.41 -16.75
C ALA A 22 41.67 33.38 -15.70
N ALA A 23 42.52 33.10 -14.70
CA ALA A 23 42.17 32.21 -13.60
C ALA A 23 41.04 32.76 -12.73
N ILE A 24 41.01 34.07 -12.46
CA ILE A 24 39.92 34.72 -11.72
C ILE A 24 38.60 34.61 -12.49
N GLN A 25 38.59 34.95 -13.78
CA GLN A 25 37.41 34.86 -14.63
C GLN A 25 36.89 33.41 -14.72
N GLN A 26 37.79 32.44 -14.81
CA GLN A 26 37.42 31.03 -14.86
C GLN A 26 36.80 30.56 -13.53
N VAL A 27 37.32 31.01 -12.38
CA VAL A 27 36.74 30.71 -11.07
C VAL A 27 35.36 31.33 -10.92
N GLU A 28 35.15 32.57 -11.37
CA GLU A 28 33.84 33.22 -11.35
C GLU A 28 32.82 32.50 -12.22
N LEU A 29 33.23 32.07 -13.42
CA LEU A 29 32.39 31.26 -14.31
C LEU A 29 31.97 29.94 -13.65
N TYR A 30 32.93 29.20 -13.08
CA TYR A 30 32.63 27.93 -12.41
C TYR A 30 31.75 28.10 -11.17
N ARG A 31 31.90 29.20 -10.44
CA ARG A 31 31.00 29.55 -9.33
C ARG A 31 29.57 29.75 -9.81
N GLY A 32 29.38 30.52 -10.89
CA GLY A 32 28.05 30.71 -11.48
C GLY A 32 27.40 29.41 -11.93
N GLN A 33 28.16 28.54 -12.60
CA GLN A 33 27.67 27.21 -13.02
C GLN A 33 27.31 26.31 -11.83
N LEU A 34 28.09 26.37 -10.75
CA LEU A 34 27.83 25.61 -9.54
C LEU A 34 26.55 26.10 -8.84
N ASP A 35 26.34 27.41 -8.75
CA ASP A 35 25.14 28.00 -8.16
C ASP A 35 23.87 27.66 -8.95
N GLU A 36 23.95 27.66 -10.28
CA GLU A 36 22.86 27.23 -11.16
C GLU A 36 22.53 25.74 -10.95
N ALA A 37 23.55 24.88 -10.96
CA ALA A 37 23.38 23.45 -10.71
C ALA A 37 22.79 23.16 -9.32
N LEU A 38 23.23 23.90 -8.29
CA LEU A 38 22.67 23.82 -6.93
C LEU A 38 21.19 24.19 -6.92
N THR A 39 20.83 25.27 -7.62
CA THR A 39 19.45 25.73 -7.73
C THR A 39 18.56 24.68 -8.41
N ASP A 40 19.04 24.08 -9.49
CA ASP A 40 18.32 23.02 -10.20
C ASP A 40 18.17 21.76 -9.35
N VAL A 41 19.21 21.34 -8.63
CA VAL A 41 19.13 20.21 -7.70
C VAL A 41 18.11 20.48 -6.60
N MET A 42 18.09 21.69 -6.02
CA MET A 42 17.10 22.08 -5.03
C MET A 42 15.67 22.05 -5.59
N LYS A 43 15.48 22.52 -6.83
CA LYS A 43 14.19 22.51 -7.51
C LYS A 43 13.71 21.07 -7.75
N HIS A 44 14.58 20.20 -8.27
CA HIS A 44 14.27 18.79 -8.47
C HIS A 44 13.98 18.07 -7.16
N GLY A 45 14.74 18.34 -6.09
CA GLY A 45 14.48 17.79 -4.77
C GLY A 45 13.09 18.14 -4.23
N LYS A 46 12.63 19.38 -4.43
CA LYS A 46 11.26 19.79 -4.09
C LYS A 46 10.21 19.04 -4.93
N THR A 47 10.46 18.88 -6.23
CA THR A 47 9.55 18.13 -7.11
C THR A 47 9.46 16.66 -6.71
N ILE A 48 10.58 16.01 -6.41
CA ILE A 48 10.61 14.60 -5.96
C ILE A 48 9.80 14.45 -4.68
N LYS A 49 10.03 15.32 -3.69
CA LYS A 49 9.27 15.28 -2.44
C LYS A 49 7.76 15.41 -2.67
N LYS A 50 7.36 16.34 -3.54
CA LYS A 50 5.94 16.52 -3.90
C LYS A 50 5.36 15.28 -4.56
N LEU A 51 6.09 14.64 -5.47
CA LEU A 51 5.66 13.40 -6.13
C LEU A 51 5.54 12.24 -5.16
N GLU A 52 6.44 12.15 -4.17
CA GLU A 52 6.35 11.13 -3.11
C GLU A 52 5.09 11.31 -2.25
N GLU A 53 4.78 12.56 -1.87
CA GLU A 53 3.56 12.90 -1.13
C GLU A 53 2.29 12.58 -1.95
N GLU A 54 2.25 12.97 -3.23
CA GLU A 54 1.14 12.65 -4.14
C GLU A 54 0.96 11.14 -4.33
N LYS A 55 2.07 10.40 -4.50
CA LYS A 55 2.05 8.94 -4.60
C LYS A 55 1.47 8.30 -3.34
N ALA A 56 1.87 8.76 -2.16
CA ALA A 56 1.34 8.24 -0.90
C ALA A 56 -0.17 8.47 -0.77
N MET A 57 -0.65 9.66 -1.13
CA MET A 57 -2.09 9.96 -1.13
C MET A 57 -2.87 9.11 -2.13
N LEU A 58 -2.35 8.92 -3.35
CA LEU A 58 -3.00 8.09 -4.35
C LEU A 58 -3.05 6.62 -3.95
N LEU A 59 -1.98 6.08 -3.35
CA LEU A 59 -1.98 4.71 -2.83
C LEU A 59 -3.05 4.54 -1.74
N GLN A 60 -3.12 5.49 -0.80
CA GLN A 60 -4.14 5.47 0.25
C GLN A 60 -5.57 5.55 -0.32
N GLN A 61 -5.79 6.35 -1.37
CA GLN A 61 -7.08 6.43 -2.05
C GLN A 61 -7.42 5.12 -2.75
N ILE A 62 -6.47 4.52 -3.47
CA ILE A 62 -6.65 3.23 -4.14
C ILE A 62 -7.00 2.15 -3.12
N GLU A 63 -6.27 2.05 -2.02
CA GLU A 63 -6.55 1.07 -0.96
C GLU A 63 -7.98 1.21 -0.42
N ARG A 64 -8.41 2.44 -0.12
CA ARG A 64 -9.80 2.70 0.32
C ARG A 64 -10.82 2.31 -0.73
N THR A 65 -10.62 2.68 -1.99
CA THR A 65 -11.57 2.34 -3.06
C THR A 65 -11.62 0.84 -3.32
N VAL A 66 -10.49 0.14 -3.23
CA VAL A 66 -10.44 -1.33 -3.35
C VAL A 66 -11.21 -1.97 -2.20
N ASP A 67 -11.02 -1.50 -0.97
CA ASP A 67 -11.75 -2.03 0.18
C ASP A 67 -13.25 -1.71 0.14
N GLU A 68 -13.65 -0.53 -0.32
CA GLU A 68 -15.06 -0.14 -0.51
C GLU A 68 -15.77 -0.95 -1.60
N GLN A 69 -15.02 -1.47 -2.57
CA GLN A 69 -15.57 -2.30 -3.66
C GLN A 69 -15.70 -3.77 -3.30
N LYS A 70 -15.06 -4.23 -2.21
CA LYS A 70 -15.18 -5.61 -1.74
C LYS A 70 -16.60 -5.87 -1.25
N VAL A 71 -17.13 -7.02 -1.61
CA VAL A 71 -18.43 -7.48 -1.13
C VAL A 71 -18.23 -8.38 0.08
N GLU A 72 -19.00 -8.17 1.14
CA GLU A 72 -19.04 -9.11 2.26
C GLU A 72 -19.85 -10.34 1.85
N LEU A 73 -19.21 -11.51 1.90
CA LEU A 73 -19.84 -12.79 1.59
C LEU A 73 -20.19 -13.56 2.86
N PRO A 74 -21.31 -14.32 2.84
CA PRO A 74 -21.59 -15.29 3.89
C PRO A 74 -20.41 -16.23 4.07
N ARG A 75 -20.12 -16.59 5.33
CA ARG A 75 -18.94 -17.39 5.69
C ARG A 75 -18.77 -18.65 4.86
N GLU A 76 -19.84 -19.41 4.69
CA GLU A 76 -19.84 -20.66 3.92
C GLU A 76 -19.40 -20.44 2.45
N VAL A 77 -19.83 -19.34 1.84
CA VAL A 77 -19.53 -18.97 0.46
C VAL A 77 -18.09 -18.48 0.34
N GLY A 78 -17.65 -17.62 1.26
CA GLY A 78 -16.27 -17.13 1.33
C GLY A 78 -15.26 -18.26 1.50
N LEU A 79 -15.51 -19.18 2.44
CA LEU A 79 -14.65 -20.35 2.66
C LEU A 79 -14.67 -21.31 1.46
N ALA A 80 -15.82 -21.47 0.79
CA ALA A 80 -15.90 -22.26 -0.43
C ALA A 80 -15.03 -21.67 -1.55
N LEU A 81 -15.03 -20.34 -1.72
CA LEU A 81 -14.19 -19.65 -2.70
C LEU A 81 -12.70 -19.73 -2.35
N GLU A 82 -12.33 -19.56 -1.08
CA GLU A 82 -10.92 -19.74 -0.65
C GLU A 82 -10.45 -21.17 -0.91
N SER A 83 -11.29 -22.18 -0.63
CA SER A 83 -10.98 -23.57 -0.96
C SER A 83 -10.76 -23.82 -2.46
N PHE A 84 -11.45 -23.09 -3.35
CA PHE A 84 -11.17 -23.18 -4.79
C PHE A 84 -9.81 -22.55 -5.14
N LYS A 85 -9.45 -21.42 -4.52
CA LYS A 85 -8.15 -20.76 -4.71
C LYS A 85 -7.00 -21.62 -4.20
N ASP A 86 -7.16 -22.27 -3.05
CA ASP A 86 -6.17 -23.18 -2.47
C ASP A 86 -5.87 -24.37 -3.40
N ASP A 87 -6.88 -24.84 -4.13
CA ASP A 87 -6.74 -25.87 -5.16
C ASP A 87 -6.14 -25.34 -6.49
N GLY A 88 -5.82 -24.05 -6.57
CA GLY A 88 -5.25 -23.40 -7.74
C GLY A 88 -6.27 -23.01 -8.82
N HIS A 89 -7.57 -22.97 -8.49
CA HIS A 89 -8.59 -22.54 -9.44
C HIS A 89 -8.65 -21.02 -9.55
N ASP A 90 -8.51 -20.53 -10.78
CA ASP A 90 -8.80 -19.13 -11.12
C ASP A 90 -10.32 -18.87 -11.25
N VAL A 91 -10.68 -17.60 -11.42
CA VAL A 91 -12.09 -17.17 -11.56
C VAL A 91 -12.79 -17.89 -12.73
N ASP A 92 -12.11 -18.03 -13.87
CA ASP A 92 -12.69 -18.68 -15.06
C ASP A 92 -13.00 -20.16 -14.82
N GLN A 93 -12.12 -20.85 -14.09
CA GLN A 93 -12.30 -22.23 -13.67
C GLN A 93 -13.45 -22.36 -12.67
N ILE A 94 -13.55 -21.45 -11.70
CA ILE A 94 -14.67 -21.42 -10.74
C ILE A 94 -16.00 -21.25 -11.51
N ILE A 95 -16.10 -20.29 -12.43
CA ILE A 95 -17.30 -20.08 -13.26
C ILE A 95 -17.61 -21.32 -14.11
N ARG A 96 -16.60 -21.92 -14.74
CA ARG A 96 -16.78 -23.14 -15.54
C ARG A 96 -17.32 -24.29 -14.69
N LEU A 97 -16.81 -24.48 -13.48
CA LEU A 97 -17.31 -25.48 -12.54
C LEU A 97 -18.74 -25.17 -12.13
N MET A 98 -19.08 -23.91 -11.87
CA MET A 98 -20.47 -23.52 -11.58
C MET A 98 -21.44 -23.85 -12.71
N LEU A 99 -21.03 -23.68 -13.97
CA LEU A 99 -21.87 -23.96 -15.14
C LEU A 99 -21.92 -25.44 -15.55
N SER A 100 -21.04 -26.27 -15.00
CA SER A 100 -20.98 -27.70 -15.32
C SER A 100 -22.23 -28.45 -14.83
N ALA A 101 -22.59 -29.57 -15.46
CA ALA A 101 -23.65 -30.46 -14.97
C ALA A 101 -23.22 -31.30 -13.74
N LEU A 102 -22.14 -30.92 -13.05
CA LEU A 102 -21.65 -31.64 -11.87
C LEU A 102 -22.67 -31.61 -10.74
N PRO A 103 -22.76 -32.70 -9.95
CA PRO A 103 -23.65 -32.76 -8.81
C PRO A 103 -23.40 -31.62 -7.82
N ASN A 104 -24.47 -31.08 -7.25
CA ASN A 104 -24.41 -29.92 -6.38
C ASN A 104 -24.14 -30.37 -4.94
N TYR A 105 -22.86 -30.49 -4.57
CA TYR A 105 -22.45 -30.87 -3.22
C TYR A 105 -21.29 -30.00 -2.71
N GLY A 106 -21.21 -29.85 -1.37
CA GLY A 106 -20.11 -29.19 -0.69
C GLY A 106 -19.88 -27.75 -1.14
N ARG A 107 -18.62 -27.36 -1.34
CA ARG A 107 -18.23 -26.00 -1.75
C ARG A 107 -18.96 -25.51 -3.00
N LEU A 108 -19.20 -26.39 -3.98
CA LEU A 108 -19.85 -26.03 -5.23
C LEU A 108 -21.34 -25.72 -5.02
N GLN A 109 -21.99 -26.42 -4.10
CA GLN A 109 -23.37 -26.13 -3.70
C GLN A 109 -23.48 -24.77 -3.02
N ALA A 110 -22.55 -24.44 -2.10
CA ALA A 110 -22.53 -23.16 -1.40
C ALA A 110 -22.46 -21.97 -2.37
N VAL A 111 -21.47 -21.96 -3.29
CA VAL A 111 -21.35 -20.87 -4.27
C VAL A 111 -22.51 -20.82 -5.26
N ARG A 112 -22.99 -21.96 -5.77
CA ARG A 112 -24.12 -21.96 -6.71
C ARG A 112 -25.43 -21.50 -6.08
N SER A 113 -25.70 -21.91 -4.84
CA SER A 113 -26.95 -21.55 -4.15
C SER A 113 -26.97 -20.06 -3.81
N TYR A 114 -25.80 -19.51 -3.44
CA TYR A 114 -25.64 -18.09 -3.24
C TYR A 114 -25.77 -17.30 -4.56
N ALA A 115 -25.04 -17.71 -5.60
CA ALA A 115 -25.05 -17.05 -6.91
C ALA A 115 -26.42 -17.08 -7.60
N ALA A 116 -27.25 -18.11 -7.34
CA ALA A 116 -28.60 -18.19 -7.88
C ALA A 116 -29.51 -17.04 -7.41
N ASN A 117 -29.29 -16.56 -6.18
CA ASN A 117 -30.10 -15.49 -5.58
C ASN A 117 -29.37 -14.13 -5.54
N ASN A 118 -28.03 -14.14 -5.60
CA ASN A 118 -27.17 -12.96 -5.43
C ASN A 118 -26.11 -12.91 -6.55
N GLY A 119 -26.54 -13.16 -7.79
CA GLY A 119 -25.62 -13.35 -8.93
C GLY A 119 -24.72 -12.14 -9.19
N TRP A 120 -25.25 -10.92 -8.98
CA TRP A 120 -24.46 -9.69 -9.14
C TRP A 120 -23.43 -9.52 -8.02
N GLU A 121 -23.82 -9.70 -6.76
CA GLU A 121 -22.89 -9.68 -5.62
C GLU A 121 -21.79 -10.72 -5.77
N PHE A 122 -22.14 -11.93 -6.23
CA PHE A 122 -21.19 -13.01 -6.44
C PHE A 122 -20.16 -12.66 -7.53
N VAL A 123 -20.60 -12.12 -8.67
CA VAL A 123 -19.68 -11.68 -9.73
C VAL A 123 -18.82 -10.51 -9.25
N SER A 124 -19.41 -9.55 -8.52
CA SER A 124 -18.66 -8.45 -7.92
C SER A 124 -17.59 -8.95 -6.96
N ALA A 125 -17.91 -9.95 -6.13
CA ALA A 125 -16.95 -10.59 -5.22
C ALA A 125 -15.79 -11.28 -5.97
N LEU A 126 -16.06 -11.92 -7.11
CA LEU A 126 -15.02 -12.57 -7.91
C LEU A 126 -14.09 -11.57 -8.62
N VAL A 127 -14.61 -10.41 -9.02
CA VAL A 127 -13.85 -9.39 -9.78
C VAL A 127 -13.15 -8.39 -8.86
N ASN A 128 -13.87 -7.86 -7.87
CA ASN A 128 -13.40 -6.79 -6.99
C ASN A 128 -12.82 -7.33 -5.67
N GLY A 129 -12.97 -8.63 -5.41
CA GLY A 129 -12.61 -9.27 -4.16
C GLY A 129 -13.75 -9.24 -3.14
N TYR A 130 -13.53 -9.93 -2.02
CA TYR A 130 -14.53 -10.09 -0.97
C TYR A 130 -13.91 -10.07 0.42
N THR A 131 -14.75 -9.79 1.40
CA THR A 131 -14.49 -10.08 2.82
C THR A 131 -15.39 -11.25 3.24
N ILE A 132 -14.95 -12.04 4.21
CA ILE A 132 -15.73 -13.15 4.75
C ILE A 132 -16.41 -12.67 6.01
N GLU A 133 -17.71 -12.95 6.12
CA GLU A 133 -18.49 -12.67 7.33
C GLU A 133 -17.77 -13.19 8.60
N PRO A 134 -17.51 -12.33 9.62
CA PRO A 134 -16.78 -12.71 10.82
C PRO A 134 -17.50 -13.80 11.64
N GLU A 135 -16.73 -14.57 12.44
CA GLU A 135 -17.31 -15.61 13.31
C GLU A 135 -18.31 -14.95 14.26
N PRO A 136 -19.36 -15.65 14.71
CA PRO A 136 -20.27 -15.13 15.74
C PRO A 136 -19.51 -14.60 16.96
N ARG A 137 -18.43 -15.29 17.34
CA ARG A 137 -17.54 -14.91 18.45
C ARG A 137 -16.84 -13.57 18.20
N ASP A 138 -16.34 -13.36 16.98
CA ASP A 138 -15.70 -12.10 16.58
C ASP A 138 -16.72 -10.95 16.51
N LYS A 139 -17.95 -11.21 16.05
CA LYS A 139 -19.03 -10.22 16.07
C LYS A 139 -19.36 -9.76 17.49
N VAL A 140 -19.42 -10.70 18.43
CA VAL A 140 -19.67 -10.38 19.85
C VAL A 140 -18.48 -9.65 20.46
N LYS A 141 -17.24 -10.04 20.14
CA LYS A 141 -16.03 -9.32 20.54
C LYS A 141 -16.04 -7.86 20.05
N GLN A 142 -16.26 -7.65 18.76
CA GLN A 142 -16.36 -6.30 18.17
C GLN A 142 -17.48 -5.47 18.82
N PHE A 143 -18.60 -6.11 19.17
CA PHE A 143 -19.67 -5.46 19.91
C PHE A 143 -19.23 -5.06 21.32
N ILE A 144 -18.55 -5.94 22.05
CA ILE A 144 -18.01 -5.65 23.40
C ILE A 144 -17.02 -4.48 23.33
N GLU A 145 -16.05 -4.52 22.42
CA GLU A 145 -15.04 -3.46 22.24
C GLU A 145 -15.67 -2.11 21.89
N LYS A 146 -16.68 -2.11 21.00
CA LYS A 146 -17.40 -0.88 20.61
C LYS A 146 -18.20 -0.27 21.76
N TRP A 147 -18.75 -1.08 22.66
CA TRP A 147 -19.60 -0.61 23.75
C TRP A 147 -18.83 -0.28 25.03
N TYR A 148 -17.80 -1.04 25.36
CA TYR A 148 -16.97 -0.81 26.55
C TYR A 148 -15.89 0.25 26.33
N GLY A 149 -15.58 0.62 25.08
CA GLY A 149 -14.32 1.29 24.77
C GLY A 149 -13.15 0.33 24.96
N ASP A 150 -11.97 0.70 24.47
CA ASP A 150 -10.76 -0.13 24.56
C ASP A 150 -10.61 -0.64 26.00
N PRO A 151 -10.86 -1.95 26.24
CA PRO A 151 -10.94 -2.45 27.59
C PRO A 151 -9.50 -2.62 28.04
N GLY A 152 -8.89 -1.53 28.49
CA GLY A 152 -7.45 -1.40 28.73
C GLY A 152 -6.86 -2.43 29.71
N ASP A 153 -7.70 -3.23 30.37
CA ASP A 153 -7.36 -4.30 31.30
C ASP A 153 -7.94 -5.68 30.93
N VAL A 154 -8.65 -5.83 29.80
CA VAL A 154 -9.23 -7.12 29.39
C VAL A 154 -8.42 -7.70 28.24
N THR A 155 -7.90 -8.90 28.45
CA THR A 155 -7.15 -9.62 27.42
C THR A 155 -8.09 -10.15 26.33
N ASP A 156 -7.54 -10.36 25.13
CA ASP A 156 -8.27 -11.00 24.03
C ASP A 156 -8.90 -12.33 24.44
N ALA A 157 -8.23 -13.11 25.28
CA ALA A 157 -8.72 -14.40 25.78
C ALA A 157 -9.99 -14.24 26.63
N GLU A 158 -10.02 -13.26 27.52
CA GLU A 158 -11.19 -12.98 28.38
C GLU A 158 -12.37 -12.43 27.57
N LEU A 159 -12.11 -11.58 26.57
CA LEU A 159 -13.14 -11.12 25.63
C LEU A 159 -13.76 -12.29 24.86
N TYR A 160 -12.91 -13.26 24.50
CA TYR A 160 -13.30 -14.43 23.76
C TYR A 160 -14.10 -15.43 24.61
N GLU A 161 -13.76 -15.64 25.88
CA GLU A 161 -14.57 -16.40 26.84
C GLU A 161 -15.93 -15.73 27.09
N LEU A 162 -15.95 -14.41 27.25
CA LEU A 162 -17.18 -13.65 27.40
C LEU A 162 -18.08 -13.76 26.16
N ALA A 163 -17.49 -13.69 24.97
CA ALA A 163 -18.20 -13.88 23.72
C ALA A 163 -18.84 -15.27 23.63
N ASP A 164 -18.12 -16.32 24.03
CA ASP A 164 -18.66 -17.68 24.06
C ASP A 164 -19.83 -17.82 25.04
N GLY A 165 -19.70 -17.26 26.26
CA GLY A 165 -20.76 -17.29 27.26
C GLY A 165 -22.04 -16.57 26.81
N ILE A 166 -21.91 -15.44 26.10
CA ILE A 166 -23.06 -14.73 25.52
C ILE A 166 -23.71 -15.57 24.41
N ILE A 167 -22.92 -16.21 23.55
CA ILE A 167 -23.43 -17.08 22.49
C ILE A 167 -24.19 -18.29 23.08
N GLU A 168 -23.66 -18.90 24.14
CA GLU A 168 -24.35 -20.01 24.82
C GLU A 168 -25.68 -19.58 25.43
N LEU A 169 -25.71 -18.42 26.10
CA LEU A 169 -26.95 -17.86 26.67
C LEU A 169 -28.01 -17.63 25.59
N LEU A 170 -27.62 -17.05 24.45
CA LEU A 170 -28.53 -16.80 23.32
C LEU A 170 -29.06 -18.07 22.66
N LYS A 171 -28.31 -19.18 22.70
CA LYS A 171 -28.77 -20.49 22.21
C LYS A 171 -29.73 -21.20 23.17
N SER A 172 -29.75 -20.79 24.44
CA SER A 172 -30.55 -21.40 25.51
C SER A 172 -31.87 -20.67 25.81
N SER A 173 -32.11 -19.50 25.21
CA SER A 173 -33.36 -18.73 25.25
C SER A 173 -34.24 -19.00 24.03
#